data_AF-A0A1Q6YWX4-F1
#
_entry.id   AF-A0A1Q6YWX4-F1
#
_cell.length_a   1.000
_cell.length_b   1.000
_cell.length_c   1.000
_cell.angle_alpha   90.00
_cell.angle_beta   90.00
_cell.angle_gamma   90.00
#
_symmetry.space_group_name_H-M   'P 1'
#
loop_
_entity.id
_entity.type
_entity.pdbx_description
1 polymer ?
#
loop_
_entity_poly.entity_id
_entity_poly.type
_entity_poly.pdbx_seq_one_letter_code
_entity_poly.pdbx_strand_id
1 'polypeptide(L)'
;MQRDRRWRCVVFGCWGLAAGLGLWSDLLIAPIVLAAGLLLVLGCWREWRTWAFPCLLLGLVVGAFPLLIYNVTAQPGQDSLSVFLRIHDVDKPMHLPVMNQAKGAFLISLPTITGVYPSCPVITGQEIGFAGPNPFRCFVEYAGWGIGFTVLWMIATILAMAALWKLRPRAAARQGSYEKRQMAILQFARLMLLASAGLTMFFYAVSPNAASYPQKNDRYLIGLLIVIPAVISPLWGSKLTTVIATRIIAAAKGMLLILMMLVLLAGTNHVFQELPITQVEVRQQEALIHDLLHIDATRIYSDYWTCDRITFQSNEQIICAVIDAQGQFVDNRYMPYVVAVQADPHAAYVLPADSPQAADFAGKAALKDRRRYQHFTFDGYEIYLPRASSPARNKSV
;
A
#
# COMPACT_ATOMS: atom_id res chain seq x y z
N MET A 1 1.52 -22.69 -36.60
CA MET A 1 1.09 -21.35 -37.09
C MET A 1 -0.22 -20.85 -36.48
N GLN A 2 -1.38 -21.47 -36.71
CA GLN A 2 -2.65 -21.00 -36.11
C GLN A 2 -2.70 -21.17 -34.57
N ARG A 3 -2.21 -22.31 -34.06
CA ARG A 3 -2.10 -22.57 -32.61
C ARG A 3 -1.18 -21.56 -31.90
N ASP A 4 -0.05 -21.21 -32.50
CA ASP A 4 0.88 -20.22 -31.96
C ASP A 4 0.27 -18.81 -31.95
N ARG A 5 -0.50 -18.47 -32.99
CA ARG A 5 -1.21 -17.18 -33.07
C ARG A 5 -2.31 -17.06 -32.01
N ARG A 6 -3.10 -18.13 -31.80
CA ARG A 6 -4.12 -18.17 -30.74
C ARG A 6 -3.48 -18.07 -29.36
N TRP A 7 -2.41 -18.81 -29.11
CA TRP A 7 -1.71 -18.76 -27.83
C TRP A 7 -1.13 -17.36 -27.53
N ARG A 8 -0.55 -16.70 -28.53
CA ARG A 8 -0.10 -15.31 -28.38
C ARG A 8 -1.24 -14.36 -28.03
N CYS A 9 -2.39 -14.50 -28.68
CA CYS A 9 -3.58 -13.69 -28.35
C CYS A 9 -4.01 -13.89 -26.89
N VAL A 10 -4.02 -15.15 -26.41
CA VAL A 10 -4.33 -15.46 -25.00
C VAL A 10 -3.32 -14.82 -24.06
N VAL A 11 -2.02 -15.00 -24.28
CA VAL A 11 -0.98 -14.46 -23.38
C VAL A 11 -1.02 -12.93 -23.31
N PHE A 12 -1.17 -12.25 -24.45
CA PHE A 12 -1.29 -10.80 -24.50
C PHE A 12 -2.58 -10.31 -23.85
N GLY A 13 -3.70 -11.02 -24.06
CA GLY A 13 -4.97 -10.73 -23.39
C GLY A 13 -4.90 -10.92 -21.87
N CYS A 14 -4.27 -12.00 -21.39
CA CYS A 14 -4.05 -12.23 -19.96
C CYS A 14 -3.15 -11.16 -19.34
N TRP A 15 -2.11 -10.72 -20.04
CA TRP A 15 -1.28 -9.60 -19.57
C TRP A 15 -2.08 -8.30 -19.49
N GLY A 16 -2.89 -7.99 -20.52
CA GLY A 16 -3.78 -6.83 -20.50
C GLY A 16 -4.76 -6.89 -19.33
N LEU A 17 -5.40 -8.04 -19.12
CA LEU A 17 -6.32 -8.28 -18.00
C LEU A 17 -5.64 -8.07 -16.65
N ALA A 18 -4.45 -8.63 -16.44
CA ALA A 18 -3.70 -8.46 -15.20
C ALA A 18 -3.28 -6.99 -14.98
N ALA A 19 -2.85 -6.28 -16.02
CA ALA A 19 -2.53 -4.86 -15.95
C ALA A 19 -3.78 -4.02 -15.61
N GLY A 20 -4.92 -4.31 -16.23
CA GLY A 20 -6.18 -3.60 -15.99
C GLY A 20 -6.71 -3.84 -14.58
N LEU A 21 -6.74 -5.10 -14.13
CA LEU A 21 -7.12 -5.45 -12.75
C LEU A 21 -6.19 -4.82 -11.73
N GLY A 22 -4.88 -4.81 -12.01
CA GLY A 22 -3.89 -4.16 -11.16
C GLY A 22 -4.17 -2.67 -11.02
N LEU A 23 -4.39 -1.95 -12.13
CA LEU A 23 -4.68 -0.51 -12.12
C LEU A 23 -6.03 -0.18 -11.48
N TRP A 24 -7.03 -1.04 -11.62
CA TRP A 24 -8.30 -0.90 -10.92
C TRP A 24 -8.13 -1.09 -9.40
N SER A 25 -7.33 -2.08 -8.99
CA SER A 25 -7.05 -2.35 -7.58
C SER A 25 -6.28 -1.21 -6.92
N ASP A 26 -5.14 -0.82 -7.49
CA ASP A 26 -4.31 0.26 -6.95
C ASP A 26 -3.36 0.84 -8.03
N LEU A 27 -3.27 2.18 -8.10
CA LEU A 27 -2.37 2.87 -9.02
C LEU A 27 -0.88 2.65 -8.70
N LEU A 28 -0.53 2.15 -7.52
CA LEU A 28 0.85 1.81 -7.13
C LEU A 28 1.50 0.75 -8.02
N ILE A 29 0.71 -0.06 -8.74
CA ILE A 29 1.25 -1.03 -9.69
C ILE A 29 1.75 -0.38 -11.00
N ALA A 30 1.39 0.88 -11.26
CA ALA A 30 1.67 1.56 -12.52
C ALA A 30 3.14 1.53 -12.94
N PRO A 31 4.15 1.75 -12.07
CA PRO A 31 5.56 1.62 -12.43
C PRO A 31 5.92 0.24 -13.02
N ILE A 32 5.33 -0.83 -12.48
CA ILE A 32 5.57 -2.21 -12.93
C ILE A 32 4.85 -2.46 -14.25
N VAL A 33 3.60 -2.03 -14.39
CA VAL A 33 2.83 -2.13 -15.64
C VAL A 33 3.51 -1.37 -16.77
N LEU A 34 4.01 -0.16 -16.51
CA LEU A 34 4.75 0.65 -17.48
C LEU A 34 6.06 -0.04 -17.91
N ALA A 35 6.84 -0.56 -16.97
CA ALA A 35 8.09 -1.24 -17.26
C ALA A 35 7.86 -2.54 -18.06
N ALA A 36 6.85 -3.34 -17.70
CA ALA A 36 6.44 -4.52 -18.45
C ALA A 36 5.86 -4.18 -19.82
N GLY A 37 5.09 -3.09 -19.92
CA GLY A 37 4.57 -2.56 -21.17
C GLY A 37 5.70 -2.16 -22.11
N LEU A 38 6.72 -1.44 -21.62
CA LEU A 38 7.89 -1.06 -22.40
C LEU A 38 8.67 -2.28 -22.91
N LEU A 39 8.77 -3.34 -22.10
CA LEU A 39 9.35 -4.62 -22.51
C LEU A 39 8.57 -5.23 -23.70
N LEU A 40 7.24 -5.22 -23.66
CA LEU A 40 6.40 -5.71 -24.75
C LEU A 40 6.48 -4.82 -25.99
N VAL A 41 6.50 -3.50 -25.82
CA VAL A 41 6.65 -2.51 -26.90
C VAL A 41 7.94 -2.78 -27.65
N LEU A 42 9.07 -2.84 -26.96
CA LEU A 42 10.39 -2.94 -27.59
C LEU A 42 10.72 -4.36 -28.04
N GLY A 43 10.37 -5.37 -27.24
CA GLY A 43 10.68 -6.77 -27.50
C GLY A 43 9.74 -7.44 -28.50
N CYS A 44 8.48 -7.00 -28.55
CA CYS A 44 7.41 -7.62 -29.33
C CYS A 44 6.72 -6.64 -30.30
N TRP A 45 7.37 -5.54 -30.70
CA TRP A 45 6.82 -4.52 -31.62
C TRP A 45 6.18 -5.09 -32.91
N ARG A 46 6.69 -6.24 -33.41
CA ARG A 46 6.16 -6.90 -34.61
C ARG A 46 4.76 -7.48 -34.39
N GLU A 47 4.45 -7.89 -33.16
CA GLU A 47 3.16 -8.45 -32.80
C GLU A 47 2.04 -7.40 -32.78
N TRP A 48 2.40 -6.10 -32.82
CA TRP A 48 1.42 -5.01 -32.82
C TRP A 48 0.56 -4.97 -34.08
N ARG A 49 1.08 -5.53 -35.18
CA ARG A 49 0.34 -5.69 -36.45
C ARG A 49 -0.51 -6.95 -36.49
N THR A 50 -0.60 -7.69 -35.38
CA THR A 50 -1.33 -8.96 -35.29
C THR A 50 -2.53 -8.84 -34.35
N TRP A 51 -3.36 -9.89 -34.29
CA TRP A 51 -4.48 -9.99 -33.34
C TRP A 51 -4.06 -9.96 -31.87
N ALA A 52 -2.77 -10.13 -31.55
CA ALA A 52 -2.29 -10.05 -30.17
C ALA A 52 -2.52 -8.67 -29.54
N PHE A 53 -2.39 -7.58 -30.30
CA PHE A 53 -2.60 -6.23 -29.78
C PHE A 53 -4.06 -5.91 -29.45
N PRO A 54 -5.04 -6.17 -30.34
CA PRO A 54 -6.45 -6.10 -29.98
C PRO A 54 -6.81 -6.96 -28.76
N CYS A 55 -6.27 -8.18 -28.64
CA CYS A 55 -6.51 -9.02 -27.46
C CYS A 55 -5.93 -8.42 -26.17
N LEU A 56 -4.74 -7.80 -26.23
CA LEU A 56 -4.17 -7.06 -25.11
C LEU A 56 -5.08 -5.91 -24.67
N LEU A 57 -5.52 -5.08 -25.63
CA LEU A 57 -6.40 -3.95 -25.34
C LEU A 57 -7.73 -4.42 -24.76
N LEU A 58 -8.31 -5.49 -25.30
CA LEU A 58 -9.53 -6.09 -24.77
C LEU A 58 -9.33 -6.55 -23.33
N GLY A 59 -8.25 -7.27 -23.05
CA GLY A 59 -7.91 -7.69 -21.68
C GLY A 59 -7.78 -6.49 -20.75
N LEU A 60 -7.06 -5.44 -21.16
CA LEU A 60 -6.87 -4.22 -20.38
C LEU A 60 -8.20 -3.52 -20.07
N VAL A 61 -9.07 -3.35 -21.07
CA VAL A 61 -10.38 -2.73 -20.90
C VAL A 61 -11.26 -3.58 -19.98
N VAL A 62 -11.26 -4.91 -20.13
CA VAL A 62 -12.03 -5.80 -19.26
C VAL A 62 -11.53 -5.73 -17.82
N GLY A 63 -10.22 -5.74 -17.60
CA GLY A 63 -9.63 -5.65 -16.26
C GLY A 63 -9.84 -4.30 -15.60
N ALA A 64 -9.69 -3.21 -16.37
CA ALA A 64 -9.89 -1.84 -15.88
C ALA A 64 -11.36 -1.40 -15.94
N PHE A 65 -12.30 -2.28 -16.32
CA PHE A 65 -13.69 -1.91 -16.58
C PHE A 65 -14.36 -1.15 -15.43
N PRO A 66 -14.23 -1.57 -14.15
CA PRO A 66 -14.85 -0.83 -13.05
C PRO A 66 -14.24 0.57 -12.87
N LEU A 67 -12.92 0.69 -13.03
CA LEU A 67 -12.22 1.98 -13.00
C LEU A 67 -12.67 2.91 -14.13
N LEU A 68 -12.90 2.38 -15.32
CA LEU A 68 -13.39 3.15 -16.47
C LEU A 68 -14.82 3.66 -16.23
N ILE A 69 -15.71 2.80 -15.72
CA ILE A 69 -17.07 3.24 -15.32
C ILE A 69 -16.98 4.34 -14.28
N TYR A 70 -16.19 4.12 -13.23
CA TYR A 70 -16.02 5.11 -12.16
C TYR A 70 -15.61 6.46 -12.74
N ASN A 71 -14.55 6.52 -13.55
CA ASN A 71 -14.05 7.77 -14.13
C ASN A 71 -15.05 8.46 -15.07
N VAL A 72 -15.88 7.71 -15.80
CA VAL A 72 -16.91 8.28 -16.69
C VAL A 72 -18.12 8.80 -15.89
N THR A 73 -18.43 8.16 -14.77
CA THR A 73 -19.56 8.55 -13.88
C THR A 73 -19.17 9.53 -12.78
N ALA A 74 -17.87 9.74 -12.57
CA ALA A 74 -17.35 10.59 -11.50
C ALA A 74 -17.78 12.04 -11.71
N GLN A 75 -18.09 12.72 -10.61
CA GLN A 75 -18.31 14.15 -10.63
C GLN A 75 -17.01 14.88 -11.02
N PRO A 76 -17.11 16.09 -11.61
CA PRO A 76 -15.93 16.88 -11.97
C PRO A 76 -14.94 17.00 -10.80
N GLY A 77 -13.68 16.64 -11.04
CA GLY A 77 -12.61 16.67 -10.03
C GLY A 77 -12.54 15.42 -9.14
N GLN A 78 -13.49 14.49 -9.21
CA GLN A 78 -13.51 13.22 -8.45
C GLN A 78 -13.05 12.01 -9.28
N ASP A 79 -12.66 12.23 -10.53
CA ASP A 79 -11.98 11.21 -11.34
C ASP A 79 -10.61 10.86 -10.75
N SER A 80 -10.11 9.67 -11.09
CA SER A 80 -8.88 9.11 -10.52
C SER A 80 -7.66 10.00 -10.74
N LEU A 81 -7.57 10.71 -11.87
CA LEU A 81 -6.44 11.59 -12.16
C LEU A 81 -6.51 12.86 -11.31
N SER A 82 -7.67 13.50 -11.24
CA SER A 82 -7.88 14.68 -10.40
C SER A 82 -7.64 14.38 -8.92
N VAL A 83 -8.10 13.22 -8.43
CA VAL A 83 -7.85 12.75 -7.06
C VAL A 83 -6.35 12.49 -6.85
N PHE A 84 -5.68 11.79 -7.77
CA PHE A 84 -4.25 11.50 -7.67
C PHE A 84 -3.38 12.77 -7.59
N LEU A 85 -3.67 13.76 -8.44
CA LEU A 85 -2.98 15.06 -8.43
C LEU A 85 -3.25 15.82 -7.14
N ARG A 86 -4.48 15.79 -6.64
CA ARG A 86 -4.88 16.46 -5.41
C ARG A 86 -4.26 15.82 -4.16
N ILE A 87 -4.13 14.50 -4.08
CA ILE A 87 -3.48 13.80 -2.95
C ILE A 87 -2.02 14.24 -2.78
N HIS A 88 -1.32 14.62 -3.87
CA HIS A 88 0.03 15.16 -3.77
C HIS A 88 0.10 16.56 -3.13
N ASP A 89 -1.03 17.27 -3.06
CA ASP A 89 -1.12 18.64 -2.54
C ASP A 89 -1.86 18.75 -1.19
N VAL A 90 -2.82 17.86 -0.91
CA VAL A 90 -3.71 17.94 0.26
C VAL A 90 -3.02 17.58 1.57
N ASP A 91 -2.07 16.64 1.54
CA ASP A 91 -1.28 16.24 2.71
C ASP A 91 0.15 16.79 2.61
N LYS A 92 0.31 18.10 2.42
CA LYS A 92 1.56 18.78 2.78
C LYS A 92 1.47 19.22 4.24
N PRO A 93 1.67 18.36 5.25
CA PRO A 93 1.87 18.85 6.60
C PRO A 93 3.10 19.77 6.54
N MET A 94 2.87 21.05 6.85
CA MET A 94 3.84 22.04 7.30
C MET A 94 5.28 21.78 6.82
N HIS A 95 5.64 22.28 5.61
CA HIS A 95 7.02 22.37 5.09
C HIS A 95 8.02 21.34 5.66
N LEU A 96 7.72 20.04 5.55
CA LEU A 96 8.68 19.02 5.97
C LEU A 96 9.91 19.08 5.04
N PRO A 97 11.14 19.13 5.58
CA PRO A 97 12.34 19.15 4.77
C PRO A 97 12.38 17.97 3.80
N VAL A 98 12.79 18.19 2.54
CA VAL A 98 12.97 17.10 1.54
C VAL A 98 13.90 16.00 2.06
N MET A 99 14.88 16.37 2.89
CA MET A 99 15.76 15.41 3.57
C MET A 99 15.00 14.44 4.48
N ASN A 100 13.91 14.87 5.13
CA ASN A 100 13.08 13.98 5.94
C ASN A 100 12.33 12.98 5.06
N GLN A 101 11.85 13.37 3.88
CA GLN A 101 11.23 12.40 2.96
C GLN A 101 12.24 11.34 2.51
N ALA A 102 13.47 11.74 2.18
CA ALA A 102 14.53 10.81 1.84
C ALA A 102 14.91 9.88 3.01
N LYS A 103 15.05 10.43 4.24
CA LYS A 103 15.29 9.63 5.45
C LYS A 103 14.15 8.64 5.67
N GLY A 104 12.90 9.08 5.72
CA GLY A 104 11.79 8.18 5.97
C GLY A 104 11.60 7.13 4.86
N ALA A 105 11.94 7.44 3.61
CA ALA A 105 11.95 6.47 2.53
C ALA A 105 13.07 5.43 2.67
N PHE A 106 14.34 5.85 2.69
CA PHE A 106 15.49 4.94 2.62
C PHE A 106 15.93 4.36 3.97
N LEU A 107 15.76 5.12 5.06
CA LEU A 107 16.15 4.69 6.40
C LEU A 107 15.04 3.91 7.10
N ILE A 108 13.76 4.22 6.87
CA ILE A 108 12.65 3.58 7.60
C ILE A 108 11.87 2.63 6.68
N SER A 109 11.20 3.17 5.67
CA SER A 109 10.19 2.44 4.88
C SER A 109 10.79 1.30 4.05
N LEU A 110 11.93 1.54 3.39
CA LEU A 110 12.60 0.55 2.56
C LEU A 110 13.06 -0.67 3.40
N PRO A 111 13.72 -0.50 4.56
CA PRO A 111 13.98 -1.62 5.46
C PRO A 111 12.72 -2.35 5.91
N THR A 112 11.68 -1.64 6.35
CA THR A 112 10.45 -2.27 6.85
C THR A 112 9.77 -3.14 5.79
N ILE A 113 9.54 -2.61 4.58
CA ILE A 113 8.85 -3.35 3.52
C ILE A 113 9.67 -4.52 2.95
N THR A 114 11.00 -4.48 3.07
CA THR A 114 11.88 -5.50 2.47
C THR A 114 12.40 -6.54 3.46
N GLY A 115 12.08 -6.43 4.76
CA GLY A 115 12.28 -7.52 5.72
C GLY A 115 12.65 -7.15 7.16
N VAL A 116 12.92 -5.87 7.48
CA VAL A 116 13.22 -5.47 8.86
C VAL A 116 11.93 -5.41 9.68
N TYR A 117 11.91 -6.13 10.80
CA TYR A 117 10.77 -6.13 11.70
C TYR A 117 10.57 -4.75 12.38
N PRO A 118 9.34 -4.20 12.39
CA PRO A 118 9.03 -2.88 12.93
C PRO A 118 9.04 -2.76 14.47
N SER A 119 10.03 -3.34 15.18
CA SER A 119 10.11 -3.29 16.65
C SER A 119 10.66 -1.98 17.22
N CYS A 120 11.30 -1.16 16.40
CA CYS A 120 11.91 0.10 16.84
C CYS A 120 10.90 1.25 16.71
N PRO A 121 10.54 1.95 17.80
CA PRO A 121 9.66 3.11 17.70
C PRO A 121 10.30 4.22 16.88
N VAL A 122 9.59 4.72 15.87
CA VAL A 122 10.08 5.77 14.96
C VAL A 122 9.57 7.14 15.42
N ILE A 123 10.47 8.12 15.42
CA ILE A 123 10.14 9.54 15.62
C ILE A 123 9.81 10.14 14.25
N THR A 124 8.66 10.81 14.15
CA THR A 124 8.16 11.46 12.93
C THR A 124 7.92 12.94 13.17
N GLY A 125 8.03 13.77 12.11
CA GLY A 125 7.81 15.21 12.18
C GLY A 125 9.03 16.01 11.69
N GLN A 126 9.41 17.05 12.43
CA GLN A 126 10.56 17.90 12.10
C GLN A 126 11.89 17.12 12.05
N GLU A 127 12.00 16.06 12.83
CA GLU A 127 13.12 15.13 12.79
C GLU A 127 12.64 13.69 12.59
N ILE A 128 13.38 12.94 11.76
CA ILE A 128 13.18 11.50 11.60
C ILE A 128 14.31 10.76 12.29
N GLY A 129 13.95 9.83 13.16
CA GLY A 129 14.88 9.02 13.92
C GLY A 129 14.17 7.88 14.67
N PHE A 130 14.85 7.36 15.69
CA PHE A 130 14.35 6.27 16.52
C PHE A 130 14.23 6.72 17.97
N ALA A 131 13.16 6.31 18.64
CA ALA A 131 12.95 6.50 20.08
C ALA A 131 13.21 5.20 20.84
N GLY A 132 13.20 5.28 22.17
CA GLY A 132 13.32 4.13 23.07
C GLY A 132 14.72 3.92 23.64
N PRO A 133 14.97 2.77 24.29
CA PRO A 133 16.16 2.56 25.11
C PRO A 133 17.46 2.37 24.32
N ASN A 134 17.40 1.97 23.04
CA ASN A 134 18.58 1.71 22.20
C ASN A 134 18.46 2.30 20.78
N PRO A 135 18.33 3.63 20.63
CA PRO A 135 18.06 4.26 19.33
C PRO A 135 19.21 4.08 18.34
N PHE A 136 20.46 4.01 18.83
CA PHE A 136 21.63 3.76 17.98
C PHE A 136 21.62 2.37 17.35
N ARG A 137 21.21 1.34 18.11
CA ARG A 137 21.08 -0.02 17.59
C ARG A 137 20.02 -0.07 16.48
N CYS A 138 18.86 0.53 16.71
CA CYS A 138 17.80 0.65 15.71
C CYS A 138 18.30 1.36 14.44
N PHE A 139 19.03 2.46 14.62
CA PHE A 139 19.64 3.18 13.50
C PHE A 139 20.59 2.29 12.69
N VAL A 140 21.50 1.55 13.34
CA VAL A 140 22.46 0.67 12.66
C VAL A 140 21.75 -0.47 11.92
N GLU A 141 20.73 -1.08 12.52
CA GLU A 141 19.97 -2.17 11.89
C GLU A 141 19.24 -1.69 10.63
N TYR A 142 18.48 -0.60 10.74
CA TYR A 142 17.72 -0.02 9.64
C TYR A 142 18.61 0.57 8.55
N ALA A 143 19.62 1.37 8.94
CA ALA A 143 20.56 1.97 7.99
C ALA A 143 21.37 0.89 7.27
N GLY A 144 21.84 -0.13 8.00
CA GLY A 144 22.60 -1.24 7.44
C GLY A 144 21.80 -2.00 6.39
N TRP A 145 20.54 -2.32 6.68
CA TRP A 145 19.66 -2.99 5.72
C TRP A 145 19.32 -2.10 4.52
N GLY A 146 18.92 -0.85 4.75
CA GLY A 146 18.55 0.09 3.69
C GLY A 146 19.71 0.40 2.74
N ILE A 147 20.91 0.65 3.28
CA ILE A 147 22.14 0.83 2.50
C ILE A 147 22.48 -0.46 1.75
N GLY A 148 22.46 -1.61 2.44
CA GLY A 148 22.78 -2.90 1.83
C GLY A 148 21.88 -3.24 0.65
N PHE A 149 20.56 -3.07 0.81
CA PHE A 149 19.58 -3.27 -0.25
C PHE A 149 19.81 -2.30 -1.42
N THR A 150 20.03 -1.02 -1.13
CA THR A 150 20.26 0.01 -2.16
C THR A 150 21.54 -0.25 -2.94
N VAL A 151 22.64 -0.62 -2.27
CA VAL A 151 23.90 -0.98 -2.92
C VAL A 151 23.73 -2.22 -3.79
N LEU A 152 23.05 -3.25 -3.29
CA LEU A 152 22.80 -4.47 -4.05
C LEU A 152 21.94 -4.19 -5.29
N TRP A 153 20.91 -3.35 -5.15
CA TRP A 153 20.07 -2.88 -6.25
C TRP A 153 20.87 -2.11 -7.31
N MET A 154 21.77 -1.22 -6.89
CA MET A 154 22.67 -0.49 -7.80
C MET A 154 23.63 -1.43 -8.53
N ILE A 155 24.23 -2.40 -7.83
CA ILE A 155 25.08 -3.43 -8.44
C ILE A 155 24.29 -4.24 -9.47
N ALA A 156 23.09 -4.70 -9.14
CA ALA A 156 22.23 -5.44 -10.06
C ALA A 156 21.92 -4.62 -11.32
N THR A 157 21.64 -3.33 -11.16
CA THR A 157 21.35 -2.41 -12.27
C THR A 157 22.57 -2.22 -13.17
N ILE A 158 23.74 -1.95 -12.58
CA ILE A 158 25.00 -1.81 -13.32
C ILE A 158 25.35 -3.09 -14.07
N LEU A 159 25.20 -4.26 -13.45
CA LEU A 159 25.49 -5.55 -14.10
C LEU A 159 24.51 -5.85 -15.24
N ALA A 160 23.22 -5.58 -15.06
CA ALA A 160 22.21 -5.74 -16.11
C ALA A 160 22.47 -4.82 -17.30
N MET A 161 22.79 -3.54 -17.02
CA MET A 161 23.23 -2.59 -18.05
C MET A 161 24.49 -3.11 -18.74
N ALA A 162 25.58 -3.37 -18.03
CA ALA A 162 26.84 -3.81 -18.61
C ALA A 162 26.69 -5.08 -19.47
N ALA A 163 25.84 -6.03 -19.05
CA ALA A 163 25.51 -7.21 -19.84
C ALA A 163 24.80 -6.83 -21.15
N LEU A 164 23.81 -5.93 -21.10
CA LEU A 164 23.11 -5.44 -22.29
C LEU A 164 24.03 -4.65 -23.23
N TRP A 165 24.93 -3.82 -22.69
CA TRP A 165 25.94 -3.07 -23.43
C TRP A 165 26.93 -4.01 -24.15
N LYS A 166 27.37 -5.10 -23.50
CA LYS A 166 28.23 -6.12 -24.13
C LYS A 166 27.52 -6.92 -25.21
N LEU A 167 26.20 -7.09 -25.08
CA LEU A 167 25.35 -7.77 -26.06
C LEU A 167 24.96 -6.87 -27.24
N ARG A 168 25.32 -5.57 -27.22
CA ARG A 168 25.14 -4.70 -28.38
C ARG A 168 25.88 -5.28 -29.58
N PRO A 169 25.25 -5.30 -30.77
CA PRO A 169 25.86 -5.89 -31.95
C PRO A 169 27.09 -5.06 -32.37
N ARG A 170 28.29 -5.53 -32.02
CA ARG A 170 29.45 -5.31 -32.90
C ARG A 170 29.14 -6.06 -34.19
N ALA A 171 29.25 -5.39 -35.32
CA ALA A 171 28.63 -5.67 -36.63
C ALA A 171 28.82 -7.07 -37.29
N ALA A 172 29.33 -8.11 -36.61
CA ALA A 172 29.57 -9.40 -37.24
C ALA A 172 29.39 -10.58 -36.26
N ALA A 173 28.28 -11.34 -36.39
CA ALA A 173 28.22 -12.80 -36.19
C ALA A 173 26.76 -13.28 -36.25
N ARG A 174 26.33 -13.76 -37.43
CA ARG A 174 24.97 -14.28 -37.71
C ARG A 174 24.65 -15.64 -37.08
N GLN A 175 25.64 -16.40 -36.60
CA GLN A 175 25.45 -17.81 -36.19
C GLN A 175 25.20 -18.07 -34.69
N GLY A 176 25.20 -17.06 -33.82
CA GLY A 176 24.85 -17.18 -32.39
C GLY A 176 23.62 -16.38 -31.96
N SER A 177 22.71 -16.08 -32.90
CA SER A 177 21.72 -15.00 -32.77
C SER A 177 20.59 -15.26 -31.75
N TYR A 178 20.12 -16.50 -31.60
CA TYR A 178 18.98 -16.81 -30.73
C TYR A 178 19.32 -16.72 -29.23
N GLU A 179 20.39 -17.39 -28.77
CA GLU A 179 20.81 -17.35 -27.37
C GLU A 179 21.21 -15.93 -26.94
N LYS A 180 21.94 -15.19 -27.79
CA LYS A 180 22.27 -13.78 -27.54
C LYS A 180 21.03 -12.91 -27.43
N ARG A 181 20.02 -13.14 -28.27
CA ARG A 181 18.73 -12.44 -28.21
C ARG A 181 17.95 -12.78 -26.94
N GLN A 182 17.90 -14.06 -26.56
CA GLN A 182 17.24 -14.49 -25.33
C GLN A 182 17.92 -13.88 -24.09
N MET A 183 19.25 -13.87 -24.05
CA MET A 183 20.01 -13.20 -22.99
C MET A 183 19.76 -11.69 -22.96
N ALA A 184 19.70 -11.03 -24.11
CA ALA A 184 19.40 -9.60 -24.18
C ALA A 184 18.00 -9.28 -23.64
N ILE A 185 16.99 -10.07 -24.01
CA ILE A 185 15.62 -9.93 -23.51
C ILE A 185 15.57 -10.14 -22.00
N LEU A 186 16.25 -11.16 -21.47
CA LEU A 186 16.31 -11.42 -20.03
C LEU A 186 16.97 -10.28 -19.25
N GLN A 187 18.10 -9.76 -19.72
CA GLN A 187 18.77 -8.62 -19.06
C GLN A 187 17.95 -7.34 -19.16
N PHE A 188 17.28 -7.14 -20.29
CA PHE A 188 16.37 -6.00 -20.45
C PHE A 188 15.15 -6.12 -19.53
N ALA A 189 14.55 -7.30 -19.40
CA ALA A 189 13.45 -7.54 -18.45
C ALA A 189 13.89 -7.30 -17.00
N ARG A 190 15.09 -7.76 -16.62
CA ARG A 190 15.67 -7.45 -15.29
C ARG A 190 15.85 -5.95 -15.09
N LEU A 191 16.38 -5.24 -16.09
CA LEU A 191 16.54 -3.78 -16.03
C LEU A 191 15.18 -3.08 -15.89
N MET A 192 14.13 -3.56 -16.55
CA MET A 192 12.77 -3.03 -16.41
C MET A 192 12.22 -3.22 -15.00
N LEU A 193 12.41 -4.39 -14.39
CA LEU A 193 12.05 -4.61 -12.97
C LEU A 193 12.81 -3.67 -12.03
N LEU A 194 14.12 -3.51 -12.24
CA LEU A 194 14.94 -2.61 -11.42
C LEU A 194 14.56 -1.13 -11.64
N ALA A 195 14.18 -0.75 -12.86
CA ALA A 195 13.68 0.58 -13.18
C ALA A 195 12.31 0.84 -12.54
N SER A 196 11.41 -0.16 -12.49
CA SER A 196 10.13 0.00 -11.79
C SER A 196 10.32 0.17 -10.29
N ALA A 197 11.28 -0.52 -9.66
CA ALA A 197 11.65 -0.26 -8.27
C ALA A 197 12.14 1.19 -8.10
N GLY A 198 12.99 1.69 -9.00
CA GLY A 198 13.49 3.05 -8.93
C GLY A 198 12.41 4.12 -9.10
N LEU A 199 11.47 3.90 -10.02
CA LEU A 199 10.34 4.81 -10.21
C LEU A 199 9.40 4.81 -9.00
N THR A 200 9.11 3.63 -8.44
CA THR A 200 8.30 3.49 -7.21
C THR A 200 8.98 4.21 -6.04
N MET A 201 10.28 3.95 -5.84
CA MET A 201 11.05 4.57 -4.76
C MET A 201 11.16 6.08 -4.93
N PHE A 202 11.32 6.56 -6.16
CA PHE A 202 11.36 8.00 -6.46
C PHE A 202 10.05 8.67 -6.09
N PHE A 203 8.90 8.18 -6.58
CA PHE A 203 7.61 8.78 -6.27
C PHE A 203 7.28 8.74 -4.79
N TYR A 204 7.62 7.65 -4.11
CA TYR A 204 7.45 7.56 -2.66
C TYR A 204 8.37 8.53 -1.91
N ALA A 205 9.65 8.60 -2.27
CA ALA A 205 10.64 9.44 -1.58
C ALA A 205 10.42 10.95 -1.77
N VAL A 206 9.66 11.38 -2.78
CA VAL A 206 9.23 12.79 -2.94
C VAL A 206 7.84 13.05 -2.36
N SER A 207 7.14 12.00 -1.92
CA SER A 207 5.81 12.12 -1.31
C SER A 207 5.94 12.57 0.15
N PRO A 208 5.04 13.45 0.64
CA PRO A 208 4.95 13.77 2.07
C PRO A 208 4.73 12.52 2.95
N ASN A 209 4.11 11.47 2.40
CA ASN A 209 3.85 10.21 3.10
C ASN A 209 5.12 9.52 3.60
N ALA A 210 6.24 9.70 2.90
CA ALA A 210 7.53 9.18 3.33
C ALA A 210 8.07 9.90 4.57
N ALA A 211 7.64 11.12 4.88
CA ALA A 211 8.09 11.86 6.06
C ALA A 211 7.08 11.80 7.22
N SER A 212 5.77 11.80 6.93
CA SER A 212 4.72 11.88 7.97
C SER A 212 4.61 10.61 8.81
N TYR A 213 4.45 9.45 8.17
CA TYR A 213 4.30 8.15 8.84
C TYR A 213 5.00 7.04 8.04
N PRO A 214 6.33 7.10 7.86
CA PRO A 214 7.08 6.20 6.97
C PRO A 214 6.83 4.72 7.25
N GLN A 215 6.73 4.32 8.52
CA GLN A 215 6.51 2.93 8.91
C GLN A 215 5.08 2.44 8.65
N LYS A 216 4.07 3.33 8.63
CA LYS A 216 2.68 2.95 8.27
C LYS A 216 2.43 3.02 6.77
N ASN A 217 3.19 3.87 6.08
CA ASN A 217 3.06 4.14 4.65
C ASN A 217 4.04 3.32 3.79
N ASP A 218 4.88 2.50 4.41
CA ASP A 218 5.80 1.56 3.74
C ASP A 218 5.08 0.61 2.78
N ARG A 219 3.81 0.31 3.03
CA ARG A 219 2.90 -0.42 2.13
C ARG A 219 2.84 0.14 0.72
N TYR A 220 3.12 1.44 0.52
CA TYR A 220 3.17 2.03 -0.82
C TYR A 220 4.39 1.55 -1.63
N LEU A 221 5.35 0.91 -0.98
CA LEU A 221 6.51 0.26 -1.60
C LEU A 221 6.30 -1.25 -1.80
N ILE A 222 5.10 -1.80 -1.61
CA ILE A 222 4.84 -3.25 -1.70
C ILE A 222 5.31 -3.87 -3.04
N GLY A 223 5.29 -3.09 -4.13
CA GLY A 223 5.80 -3.49 -5.43
C GLY A 223 7.29 -3.87 -5.44
N LEU A 224 8.09 -3.40 -4.48
CA LEU A 224 9.50 -3.77 -4.33
C LEU A 224 9.69 -5.27 -4.08
N LEU A 225 8.72 -5.94 -3.46
CA LEU A 225 8.76 -7.39 -3.23
C LEU A 225 8.86 -8.18 -4.54
N ILE A 226 8.21 -7.69 -5.61
CA ILE A 226 8.26 -8.29 -6.95
C ILE A 226 9.67 -8.17 -7.56
N VAL A 227 10.43 -7.15 -7.17
CA VAL A 227 11.75 -6.83 -7.73
C VAL A 227 12.88 -7.55 -6.99
N ILE A 228 12.62 -8.15 -5.81
CA ILE A 228 13.62 -8.88 -5.00
C ILE A 228 14.44 -9.88 -5.83
N PRO A 229 13.87 -10.75 -6.69
CA PRO A 229 14.66 -11.69 -7.48
C PRO A 229 15.66 -11.00 -8.41
N ALA A 230 15.33 -9.82 -8.94
CA ALA A 230 16.23 -9.03 -9.77
C ALA A 230 17.34 -8.37 -8.93
N VAL A 231 17.01 -7.83 -7.76
CA VAL A 231 17.96 -7.23 -6.81
C VAL A 231 18.98 -8.26 -6.33
N ILE A 232 18.54 -9.46 -5.93
CA ILE A 232 19.43 -10.49 -5.39
C ILE A 232 20.14 -11.30 -6.49
N SER A 233 19.78 -11.14 -7.76
CA SER A 233 20.37 -11.89 -8.88
C SER A 233 21.92 -11.88 -8.93
N PRO A 234 22.64 -10.79 -8.56
CA PRO A 234 24.11 -10.80 -8.51
C PRO A 234 24.67 -11.82 -7.50
N LEU A 235 23.91 -12.21 -6.48
CA LEU A 235 24.33 -13.15 -5.44
C LEU A 235 24.27 -14.62 -5.90
N TRP A 236 23.52 -14.94 -6.96
CA TRP A 236 23.41 -16.32 -7.49
C TRP A 236 24.46 -16.67 -8.56
N GLY A 237 25.15 -15.68 -9.14
CA GLY A 237 26.07 -15.90 -10.27
C GLY A 237 27.55 -16.02 -9.88
N SER A 238 28.26 -16.99 -10.45
CA SER A 238 29.73 -17.11 -10.35
C SER A 238 30.36 -17.25 -11.74
N LYS A 239 30.89 -16.16 -12.27
CA LYS A 239 31.88 -16.19 -13.35
C LYS A 239 33.03 -15.26 -12.98
N LEU A 240 33.82 -15.68 -11.98
CA LEU A 240 35.12 -15.08 -11.72
C LEU A 240 36.22 -16.01 -12.22
N THR A 241 37.33 -15.41 -12.63
CA THR A 241 38.42 -16.03 -13.39
C THR A 241 39.46 -16.75 -12.53
N THR A 242 39.50 -16.54 -11.21
CA THR A 242 40.49 -17.14 -10.29
C THR A 242 39.85 -17.93 -9.16
N VAL A 243 40.29 -19.19 -9.00
CA VAL A 243 39.68 -20.23 -8.12
C VAL A 243 39.51 -19.76 -6.66
N ILE A 244 40.52 -19.10 -6.08
CA ILE A 244 40.48 -18.65 -4.68
C ILE A 244 39.50 -17.49 -4.49
N ALA A 245 39.55 -16.49 -5.37
CA ALA A 245 38.62 -15.36 -5.34
C ALA A 245 37.17 -15.82 -5.56
N THR A 246 36.92 -16.82 -6.42
CA THR A 246 35.58 -17.42 -6.57
C THR A 246 35.07 -18.06 -5.28
N ARG A 247 35.91 -18.76 -4.51
CA ARG A 247 35.48 -19.43 -3.27
C ARG A 247 35.11 -18.45 -2.17
N ILE A 248 35.93 -17.42 -1.97
CA ILE A 248 35.67 -16.37 -0.96
C ILE A 248 34.38 -15.61 -1.31
N ILE A 249 34.21 -15.22 -2.57
CA ILE A 249 33.02 -14.50 -3.02
C ILE A 249 31.77 -15.38 -2.96
N ALA A 250 31.88 -16.67 -3.30
CA ALA A 250 30.77 -17.61 -3.15
C ALA A 250 30.36 -17.79 -1.69
N ALA A 251 31.31 -17.91 -0.78
CA ALA A 251 31.05 -17.98 0.67
C ALA A 251 30.38 -16.70 1.19
N ALA A 252 30.89 -15.53 0.80
CA ALA A 252 30.30 -14.24 1.19
C ALA A 252 28.86 -14.07 0.66
N LYS A 253 28.60 -14.47 -0.58
CA LYS A 253 27.25 -14.48 -1.17
C LYS A 253 26.33 -15.43 -0.40
N GLY A 254 26.78 -16.66 -0.15
CA GLY A 254 26.02 -17.65 0.63
C GLY A 254 25.68 -17.15 2.03
N MET A 255 26.66 -16.54 2.72
CA MET A 255 26.46 -15.95 4.05
C MET A 255 25.43 -14.82 4.03
N LEU A 256 25.48 -13.94 3.02
CA LEU A 256 24.50 -12.86 2.86
C LEU A 256 23.09 -13.41 2.63
N LEU A 257 22.94 -14.46 1.83
CA LEU A 257 21.64 -15.10 1.61
C LEU A 257 21.09 -15.77 2.87
N ILE A 258 21.95 -16.45 3.63
CA ILE A 258 21.58 -17.03 4.92
C ILE A 258 21.14 -15.92 5.88
N LEU A 259 21.88 -14.81 5.95
CA LEU A 259 21.51 -13.67 6.79
C LEU A 259 20.13 -13.11 6.41
N MET A 260 19.86 -12.90 5.11
CA MET A 260 18.55 -12.45 4.65
C MET A 260 17.43 -13.43 5.02
N MET A 261 17.68 -14.73 4.84
CA MET A 261 16.73 -15.78 5.23
C MET A 261 16.44 -15.77 6.74
N LEU A 262 17.47 -15.63 7.58
CA LEU A 262 17.33 -15.57 9.03
C LEU A 262 16.53 -14.35 9.48
N VAL A 263 16.77 -13.18 8.86
CA VAL A 263 16.00 -11.95 9.15
C VAL A 263 14.52 -12.12 8.81
N LEU A 264 14.21 -12.69 7.64
CA LEU A 264 12.83 -12.97 7.24
C LEU A 264 12.15 -13.99 8.16
N LEU A 265 12.86 -15.03 8.59
CA LEU A 265 12.34 -16.01 9.55
C LEU A 265 12.10 -15.38 10.93
N ALA A 266 13.00 -14.53 11.40
CA ALA A 266 12.85 -13.81 12.67
C ALA A 266 11.64 -12.86 12.63
N GLY A 267 11.50 -12.08 11.55
CA GLY A 267 10.35 -11.22 11.34
C GLY A 267 9.04 -12.00 11.30
N THR A 268 9.02 -13.14 10.59
CA THR A 268 7.86 -14.04 10.55
C THR A 268 7.50 -14.54 11.95
N ASN A 269 8.48 -15.03 12.71
CA ASN A 269 8.27 -15.50 14.08
C ASN A 269 7.71 -14.39 14.99
N HIS A 270 8.22 -13.16 14.88
CA HIS A 270 7.69 -12.04 15.65
C HIS A 270 6.23 -11.72 15.33
N VAL A 271 5.84 -11.73 14.05
CA VAL A 271 4.43 -11.58 13.64
C VAL A 271 3.55 -12.66 14.27
N PHE A 272 4.01 -13.92 14.28
CA PHE A 272 3.26 -15.01 14.92
C PHE A 272 3.14 -14.85 16.45
N GLN A 273 4.12 -14.20 17.10
CA GLN A 273 4.06 -13.92 18.54
C GLN A 273 3.04 -12.83 18.90
N GLU A 274 2.69 -11.92 17.98
CA GLU A 274 1.70 -10.85 18.21
C GLU A 274 0.25 -11.31 17.95
N LEU A 275 0.04 -12.49 17.35
CA LEU A 275 -1.29 -13.03 17.06
C LEU A 275 -2.25 -13.09 18.28
N PRO A 276 -1.83 -13.49 19.49
CA PRO A 276 -2.76 -13.57 20.62
C PRO A 276 -3.35 -12.21 21.01
N ILE A 277 -2.55 -11.14 20.94
CA ILE A 277 -2.99 -9.78 21.30
C ILE A 277 -4.01 -9.28 20.27
N THR A 278 -3.70 -9.44 18.98
CA THR A 278 -4.62 -9.05 17.89
C THR A 278 -5.94 -9.84 17.93
N GLN A 279 -5.93 -11.11 18.35
CA GLN A 279 -7.17 -11.88 18.54
C GLN A 279 -8.06 -11.36 19.68
N VAL A 280 -7.47 -10.75 20.72
CA VAL A 280 -8.27 -10.11 21.78
C VAL A 280 -8.96 -8.86 21.23
N GLU A 281 -8.25 -8.03 20.48
CA GLU A 281 -8.83 -6.83 19.86
C GLU A 281 -9.95 -7.18 18.86
N VAL A 282 -9.78 -8.26 18.09
CA VAL A 282 -10.83 -8.76 17.17
C VAL A 282 -12.07 -9.19 17.95
N ARG A 283 -11.92 -9.94 19.04
CA ARG A 283 -13.06 -10.38 19.86
C ARG A 283 -13.78 -9.22 20.54
N GLN A 284 -13.04 -8.24 21.05
CA GLN A 284 -13.62 -7.01 21.60
C GLN A 284 -14.42 -6.25 20.54
N GLN A 285 -13.95 -6.25 19.31
CA GLN A 285 -14.66 -5.60 18.23
C GLN A 285 -15.94 -6.34 17.81
N GLU A 286 -15.91 -7.67 17.75
CA GLU A 286 -17.10 -8.47 17.52
C GLU A 286 -18.15 -8.27 18.63
N ALA A 287 -17.71 -8.18 19.89
CA ALA A 287 -18.56 -7.87 21.03
C ALA A 287 -19.21 -6.49 20.89
N LEU A 288 -18.43 -5.45 20.57
CA LEU A 288 -18.95 -4.11 20.33
C LEU A 288 -20.01 -4.10 19.21
N ILE A 289 -19.76 -4.77 18.09
CA ILE A 289 -20.75 -4.85 16.99
C ILE A 289 -22.03 -5.52 17.47
N HIS A 290 -21.91 -6.63 18.19
CA HIS A 290 -23.05 -7.35 18.75
C HIS A 290 -23.86 -6.46 19.71
N ASP A 291 -23.20 -5.74 20.61
CA ASP A 291 -23.85 -4.90 21.60
C ASP A 291 -24.52 -3.67 20.96
N LEU A 292 -23.90 -3.08 19.93
CA LEU A 292 -24.52 -2.01 19.14
C LEU A 292 -25.77 -2.49 18.41
N LEU A 293 -25.74 -3.67 17.80
CA LEU A 293 -26.93 -4.27 17.17
C LEU A 293 -28.01 -4.60 18.21
N HIS A 294 -27.63 -5.02 19.41
CA HIS A 294 -28.57 -5.33 20.49
C HIS A 294 -29.35 -4.09 20.96
N ILE A 295 -28.73 -2.91 20.94
CA ILE A 295 -29.38 -1.63 21.25
C ILE A 295 -29.96 -0.91 20.01
N ASP A 296 -30.01 -1.59 18.86
CA ASP A 296 -30.49 -1.08 17.56
C ASP A 296 -29.73 0.15 17.03
N ALA A 297 -28.46 0.30 17.41
CA ALA A 297 -27.58 1.36 16.94
C ALA A 297 -27.00 1.03 15.55
N THR A 298 -27.85 1.04 14.52
CA THR A 298 -27.49 0.68 13.13
C THR A 298 -26.98 1.85 12.29
N ARG A 299 -27.13 3.10 12.77
CA ARG A 299 -26.60 4.32 12.17
C ARG A 299 -25.77 5.05 13.21
N ILE A 300 -24.48 5.26 12.91
CA ILE A 300 -23.56 5.79 13.92
C ILE A 300 -22.63 6.88 13.37
N TYR A 301 -22.20 7.76 14.27
CA TYR A 301 -21.09 8.69 14.06
C TYR A 301 -19.88 8.21 14.85
N SER A 302 -18.70 8.20 14.21
CA SER A 302 -17.46 7.79 14.86
C SER A 302 -16.22 8.37 14.17
N ASP A 303 -15.03 8.02 14.63
CA ASP A 303 -13.77 8.30 13.94
C ASP A 303 -13.56 7.40 12.72
N TYR A 304 -12.57 7.75 11.90
CA TYR A 304 -12.27 7.09 10.63
C TYR A 304 -12.03 5.57 10.77
N TRP A 305 -11.21 5.15 11.74
CA TRP A 305 -10.83 3.74 11.87
C TRP A 305 -11.95 2.88 12.45
N THR A 306 -12.70 3.45 13.40
CA THR A 306 -13.89 2.79 13.95
C THR A 306 -14.95 2.61 12.87
N CYS A 307 -15.25 3.65 12.10
CA CYS A 307 -16.21 3.58 11.00
C CYS A 307 -15.82 2.54 9.95
N ASP A 308 -14.58 2.57 9.45
CA ASP A 308 -14.11 1.63 8.43
C ASP A 308 -14.24 0.18 8.89
N ARG A 309 -13.83 -0.12 10.14
CA ARG A 309 -13.85 -1.49 10.66
C ARG A 309 -15.27 -1.99 10.96
N ILE A 310 -16.07 -1.22 11.70
CA ILE A 310 -17.42 -1.66 12.13
C ILE A 310 -18.35 -1.82 10.92
N THR A 311 -18.33 -0.88 9.97
CA THR A 311 -19.17 -0.97 8.77
C THR A 311 -18.83 -2.21 7.95
N PHE A 312 -17.54 -2.48 7.76
CA PHE A 312 -17.08 -3.65 7.00
C PHE A 312 -17.38 -4.97 7.72
N GLN A 313 -17.01 -5.10 9.00
CA GLN A 313 -17.17 -6.35 9.75
C GLN A 313 -18.63 -6.70 10.05
N SER A 314 -19.49 -5.69 10.22
CA SER A 314 -20.93 -5.90 10.38
C SER A 314 -21.63 -6.24 9.05
N ASN A 315 -20.90 -6.29 7.93
CA ASN A 315 -21.43 -6.46 6.58
C ASN A 315 -22.53 -5.42 6.27
N GLU A 316 -22.21 -4.14 6.56
CA GLU A 316 -23.07 -2.98 6.34
C GLU A 316 -24.39 -2.98 7.13
N GLN A 317 -24.52 -3.83 8.16
CA GLN A 317 -25.65 -3.76 9.10
C GLN A 317 -25.59 -2.49 9.95
N ILE A 318 -24.37 -2.07 10.31
CA ILE A 318 -24.10 -0.77 10.94
C ILE A 318 -23.46 0.14 9.89
N ILE A 319 -24.09 1.27 9.60
CA ILE A 319 -23.56 2.29 8.69
C ILE A 319 -22.99 3.44 9.50
N CYS A 320 -21.76 3.83 9.19
CA CYS A 320 -21.02 4.86 9.93
C CYS A 320 -20.72 6.10 9.08
N ALA A 321 -20.84 7.27 9.70
CA ALA A 321 -20.35 8.53 9.14
C ALA A 321 -19.19 9.06 9.99
N VAL A 322 -18.08 9.35 9.35
CA VAL A 322 -16.85 9.79 10.00
C VAL A 322 -16.96 11.25 10.42
N ILE A 323 -16.64 11.53 11.68
CA ILE A 323 -16.60 12.87 12.26
C ILE A 323 -15.27 13.18 12.94
N ASP A 324 -14.87 14.45 12.89
CA ASP A 324 -13.73 14.96 13.66
C ASP A 324 -14.12 15.31 15.10
N ALA A 325 -13.15 15.80 15.88
CA ALA A 325 -13.35 16.21 17.27
C ALA A 325 -14.37 17.36 17.42
N GLN A 326 -14.58 18.16 16.37
CA GLN A 326 -15.55 19.25 16.35
C GLN A 326 -16.96 18.78 15.93
N GLY A 327 -17.09 17.53 15.47
CA GLY A 327 -18.32 16.95 14.95
C GLY A 327 -18.57 17.29 13.48
N GLN A 328 -17.55 17.71 12.73
CA GLN A 328 -17.64 17.94 11.29
C GLN A 328 -17.38 16.64 10.53
N PHE A 329 -18.06 16.48 9.39
CA PHE A 329 -17.82 15.35 8.49
C PHE A 329 -16.46 15.49 7.82
N VAL A 330 -15.58 14.52 8.05
CA VAL A 330 -14.24 14.45 7.47
C VAL A 330 -14.00 13.07 6.89
N ASP A 331 -13.16 12.97 5.85
CA ASP A 331 -12.67 11.69 5.30
C ASP A 331 -13.74 10.66 4.88
N ASN A 332 -14.98 11.09 4.64
CA ASN A 332 -16.07 10.22 4.19
C ASN A 332 -15.94 9.93 2.69
N ARG A 333 -15.53 8.70 2.36
CA ARG A 333 -15.27 8.28 0.96
C ARG A 333 -16.53 7.86 0.21
N TYR A 334 -17.59 7.47 0.92
CA TYR A 334 -18.85 7.03 0.34
C TYR A 334 -20.03 7.84 0.91
N MET A 335 -20.37 8.92 0.21
CA MET A 335 -21.39 9.89 0.65
C MET A 335 -22.77 9.31 0.98
N PRO A 336 -23.26 8.23 0.32
CA PRO A 336 -24.52 7.61 0.72
C PRO A 336 -24.58 7.18 2.20
N TYR A 337 -23.45 6.84 2.82
CA TYR A 337 -23.41 6.56 4.27
C TYR A 337 -23.66 7.80 5.11
N VAL A 338 -23.05 8.93 4.76
CA VAL A 338 -23.28 10.21 5.43
C VAL A 338 -24.76 10.58 5.37
N VAL A 339 -25.37 10.47 4.19
CA VAL A 339 -26.80 10.77 4.00
C VAL A 339 -27.68 9.83 4.83
N ALA A 340 -27.37 8.53 4.84
CA ALA A 340 -28.14 7.54 5.59
C ALA A 340 -28.08 7.78 7.12
N VAL A 341 -26.91 8.13 7.66
CA VAL A 341 -26.73 8.41 9.09
C VAL A 341 -27.35 9.76 9.47
N GLN A 342 -27.21 10.79 8.64
CA GLN A 342 -27.83 12.10 8.87
C GLN A 342 -29.36 12.06 8.84
N ALA A 343 -29.94 11.19 8.01
CA ALA A 343 -31.38 11.03 7.92
C ALA A 343 -31.99 10.33 9.14
N ASP A 344 -31.19 9.65 9.96
CA ASP A 344 -31.66 8.92 11.13
C ASP A 344 -31.60 9.80 12.39
N PRO A 345 -32.76 10.20 12.97
CA PRO A 345 -32.79 10.99 14.20
C PRO A 345 -32.32 10.23 15.44
N HIS A 346 -32.17 8.90 15.35
CA HIS A 346 -31.67 8.03 16.42
C HIS A 346 -30.21 7.61 16.20
N ALA A 347 -29.50 8.21 15.24
CA ALA A 347 -28.10 7.90 15.00
C ALA A 347 -27.25 8.11 16.26
N ALA A 348 -26.53 7.06 16.67
CA ALA A 348 -25.74 7.05 17.88
C ALA A 348 -24.33 7.63 17.65
N TYR A 349 -23.77 8.29 18.66
CA TYR A 349 -22.34 8.62 18.66
C TYR A 349 -21.59 7.49 19.36
N VAL A 350 -20.72 6.79 18.64
CA VAL A 350 -19.91 5.68 19.16
C VAL A 350 -18.46 6.12 19.12
N LEU A 351 -17.91 6.58 20.23
CA LEU A 351 -16.63 7.27 20.26
C LEU A 351 -15.62 6.50 21.12
N PRO A 352 -14.39 6.23 20.66
CA PRO A 352 -13.38 5.59 21.51
C PRO A 352 -13.17 6.44 22.77
N ALA A 353 -13.13 5.83 23.95
CA ALA A 353 -13.15 6.54 25.22
C ALA A 353 -12.00 7.55 25.39
N ASP A 354 -10.81 7.19 24.88
CA ASP A 354 -9.61 8.03 24.94
C ASP A 354 -9.46 8.99 23.74
N SER A 355 -10.50 9.16 22.93
CA SER A 355 -10.46 10.01 21.75
C SER A 355 -10.78 11.48 22.06
N PRO A 356 -10.17 12.44 21.33
CA PRO A 356 -10.56 13.85 21.40
C PRO A 356 -12.06 14.07 21.12
N GLN A 357 -12.64 13.26 20.23
CA GLN A 357 -14.06 13.24 19.91
C GLN A 357 -14.90 12.94 21.15
N ALA A 358 -14.55 11.89 21.90
CA ALA A 358 -15.27 11.52 23.12
C ALA A 358 -15.20 12.61 24.18
N ALA A 359 -14.02 13.21 24.37
CA ALA A 359 -13.82 14.30 25.35
C ALA A 359 -14.66 15.55 25.02
N ASP A 360 -14.64 16.00 23.76
CA ASP A 360 -15.41 17.18 23.32
C ASP A 360 -16.93 16.90 23.32
N PHE A 361 -17.33 15.72 22.82
CA PHE A 361 -18.74 15.33 22.78
C PHE A 361 -19.33 15.15 24.18
N ALA A 362 -18.58 14.56 25.13
CA ALA A 362 -19.00 14.46 26.52
C ALA A 362 -19.30 15.82 27.14
N GLY A 363 -18.45 16.82 26.86
CA GLY A 363 -18.69 18.22 27.25
C GLY A 363 -19.97 18.80 26.63
N LYS A 364 -20.17 18.63 25.32
CA LYS A 364 -21.36 19.10 24.61
C LYS A 364 -22.65 18.40 25.07
N ALA A 365 -22.61 17.09 25.28
CA ALA A 365 -23.75 16.28 25.74
C ALA A 365 -24.12 16.62 27.20
N ALA A 366 -23.14 16.89 28.06
CA ALA A 366 -23.38 17.36 29.42
C ALA A 366 -24.04 18.75 29.46
N LEU A 367 -23.69 19.64 28.51
CA LEU A 367 -24.22 21.01 28.42
C LEU A 367 -25.61 21.11 27.75
N LYS A 368 -25.92 20.22 26.79
CA LYS A 368 -27.17 20.30 25.98
C LYS A 368 -28.36 19.47 26.51
N ASP A 369 -28.30 19.06 27.78
CA ASP A 369 -29.31 18.30 28.55
C ASP A 369 -29.09 16.77 28.53
N ARG A 370 -28.59 16.23 29.67
CA ARG A 370 -28.39 14.79 29.94
C ARG A 370 -29.63 13.93 29.67
N ARG A 371 -30.82 14.55 29.58
CA ARG A 371 -32.08 13.85 29.28
C ARG A 371 -32.26 13.47 27.81
N ARG A 372 -31.45 14.00 26.89
CA ARG A 372 -31.57 13.74 25.44
C ARG A 372 -30.86 12.49 24.95
N TYR A 373 -29.88 11.99 25.71
CA TYR A 373 -29.10 10.82 25.30
C TYR A 373 -29.14 9.75 26.39
N GLN A 374 -29.24 8.50 25.98
CA GLN A 374 -28.87 7.36 26.80
C GLN A 374 -27.39 7.07 26.57
N HIS A 375 -26.64 6.98 27.67
CA HIS A 375 -25.21 6.77 27.64
C HIS A 375 -24.89 5.32 28.04
N PHE A 376 -24.06 4.66 27.24
CA PHE A 376 -23.52 3.33 27.50
C PHE A 376 -22.00 3.36 27.33
N THR A 377 -21.35 2.38 27.94
CA THR A 377 -19.91 2.16 27.76
C THR A 377 -19.72 0.69 27.38
N PHE A 378 -19.23 0.43 26.17
CA PHE A 378 -18.96 -0.92 25.66
C PHE A 378 -17.53 -1.00 25.15
N ASP A 379 -16.76 -2.00 25.59
CA ASP A 379 -15.45 -2.36 25.02
C ASP A 379 -14.48 -1.19 24.76
N GLY A 380 -14.46 -0.18 25.64
CA GLY A 380 -13.60 1.00 25.50
C GLY A 380 -14.17 2.11 24.60
N TYR A 381 -15.47 2.06 24.31
CA TYR A 381 -16.21 3.10 23.59
C TYR A 381 -17.27 3.73 24.50
N GLU A 382 -17.47 5.03 24.32
CA GLU A 382 -18.57 5.79 24.88
C GLU A 382 -19.67 5.95 23.82
N ILE A 383 -20.85 5.43 24.13
CA ILE A 383 -22.00 5.42 23.22
C ILE A 383 -23.06 6.38 23.73
N TYR A 384 -23.43 7.34 22.88
CA TYR A 384 -24.51 8.28 23.15
C TYR A 384 -25.63 8.05 22.15
N LEU A 385 -26.69 7.36 22.60
CA LEU A 385 -27.88 7.06 21.81
C LEU A 385 -28.95 8.13 22.05
N PRO A 386 -29.42 8.85 21.03
CA PRO A 386 -30.53 9.81 21.19
C PRO A 386 -31.78 9.11 21.74
N ARG A 387 -32.38 9.67 22.80
CA ARG A 387 -33.69 9.22 23.28
C ARG A 387 -34.76 9.73 22.33
N ALA A 388 -35.67 8.86 21.92
CA ALA A 388 -36.86 9.27 21.18
C ALA A 388 -37.58 10.39 21.95
N SER A 389 -37.81 11.53 21.29
CA SER A 389 -38.68 12.56 21.86
C SER A 389 -40.08 11.97 21.98
N SER A 390 -40.65 11.97 23.20
CA SER A 390 -42.08 11.65 23.35
C SER A 390 -42.86 12.54 22.39
N PRO A 391 -43.76 11.99 21.55
CA PRO A 391 -44.63 12.82 20.74
C PRO A 391 -45.36 13.75 21.70
N ALA A 392 -45.28 15.06 21.41
CA ALA A 392 -45.90 16.09 22.23
C ALA A 392 -47.33 15.65 22.53
N ARG A 393 -47.62 15.48 23.83
CA ARG A 393 -48.94 15.15 24.35
C ARG A 393 -49.92 16.11 23.67
N ASN A 394 -50.73 15.60 22.74
CA ASN A 394 -51.81 16.35 22.11
C ASN A 394 -52.54 17.05 23.25
N LYS A 395 -52.48 18.38 23.28
CA LYS A 395 -53.38 19.16 24.14
C LYS A 395 -54.76 18.96 23.56
N SER A 396 -55.47 17.98 24.11
CA SER A 396 -56.88 17.78 23.91
C SER A 396 -57.63 18.97 24.53
N VAL A 397 -58.32 19.69 23.64
CA VAL A 397 -59.48 20.60 23.83
C VAL A 397 -59.26 21.83 24.72
#